data_AF-A0A3A9FF36-F1
#
_entry.id   AF-A0A3A9FF36-F1
#
_cell.length_a   1.000
_cell.length_b   1.000
_cell.length_c   1.000
_cell.angle_alpha   90.00
_cell.angle_beta   90.00
_cell.angle_gamma   90.00
#
_symmetry.space_group_name_H-M   'P 1'
#
loop_
_entity.id
_entity.type
_entity.pdbx_description
1 polymer ?
#
loop_
_entity_poly.entity_id
_entity_poly.type
_entity_poly.pdbx_seq_one_letter_code
_entity_poly.pdbx_strand_id
1 'polypeptide(L)'
;MFHNYNDVREELHLTAYGTDELEYHLRQCEMAGMLVSAKFGASGSFSVRDISPKAHEFLANIRSDSVYHAVKEKLSKIGIFSIKAIVDVASAVAADCISKLL
;
A
#
# COMPACT_ATOMS: atom_id res chain seq x y z
N MET A 1 -2.76 -19.61 -1.90
CA MET A 1 -3.33 -18.85 -0.77
C MET A 1 -2.28 -18.89 0.30
N PHE A 2 -1.77 -17.75 0.76
CA PHE A 2 -0.73 -17.72 1.79
C PHE A 2 -1.28 -18.32 3.10
N HIS A 3 -0.52 -19.18 3.78
CA HIS A 3 -0.97 -19.83 5.01
C HIS A 3 -0.52 -19.06 6.25
N ASN A 4 0.57 -18.29 6.15
CA ASN A 4 1.10 -17.43 7.21
C ASN A 4 1.94 -16.28 6.64
N TYR A 5 2.43 -15.38 7.50
CA TYR A 5 3.24 -14.23 7.09
C TYR A 5 4.61 -14.58 6.47
N ASN A 6 5.24 -15.69 6.84
CA ASN A 6 6.52 -16.09 6.22
C ASN A 6 6.35 -16.48 4.75
N ASP A 7 5.27 -17.20 4.41
CA ASP A 7 4.98 -17.55 3.02
C ASP A 7 4.88 -16.28 2.16
N VAL A 8 4.18 -15.25 2.65
CA VAL A 8 4.08 -13.94 1.99
C VAL A 8 5.45 -13.28 1.81
N ARG A 9 6.29 -13.32 2.86
CA ARG A 9 7.63 -12.69 2.83
C ARG A 9 8.50 -13.30 1.75
N GLU A 10 8.47 -14.61 1.63
CA GLU A 10 9.30 -15.35 0.69
C GLU A 10 8.76 -15.21 -0.74
N GLU A 11 7.47 -15.48 -0.94
CA GLU A 11 6.84 -15.48 -2.27
C GLU A 11 6.78 -14.08 -2.90
N LEU A 12 6.60 -13.02 -2.10
CA LEU A 12 6.54 -11.63 -2.60
C LEU A 12 7.88 -10.88 -2.47
N HIS A 13 8.96 -11.57 -2.11
CA HIS A 13 10.29 -10.98 -1.90
C HIS A 13 10.28 -9.81 -0.90
N LEU A 14 9.44 -9.90 0.14
CA LEU A 14 9.34 -8.93 1.24
C LEU A 14 10.23 -9.34 2.42
N THR A 15 11.35 -10.03 2.15
CA THR A 15 12.26 -10.56 3.17
C THR A 15 12.93 -9.48 4.01
N ALA A 16 12.99 -8.25 3.50
CA ALA A 16 13.47 -7.07 4.22
C ALA A 16 12.58 -6.66 5.42
N TYR A 17 11.32 -7.09 5.44
CA TYR A 17 10.36 -6.74 6.48
C TYR A 17 10.13 -7.91 7.45
N GLY A 18 9.87 -7.62 8.71
CA GLY A 18 9.49 -8.64 9.70
C GLY A 18 8.05 -9.15 9.50
N THR A 19 7.70 -10.30 10.10
CA THR A 19 6.30 -10.78 10.10
C THR A 19 5.36 -9.79 10.80
N ASP A 20 5.80 -9.25 11.93
CA ASP A 20 5.04 -8.27 12.72
C ASP A 20 4.84 -6.96 11.96
N GLU A 21 5.84 -6.57 11.15
CA GLU A 21 5.80 -5.37 10.32
C GLU A 21 4.80 -5.55 9.15
N LEU A 22 4.80 -6.71 8.50
CA LEU A 22 3.80 -7.03 7.49
C LEU A 22 2.38 -7.10 8.07
N GLU A 23 2.21 -7.75 9.23
CA GLU A 23 0.93 -7.78 9.93
C GLU A 23 0.44 -6.37 10.24
N TYR A 24 1.32 -5.54 10.80
CA TYR A 24 1.04 -4.14 11.07
C TYR A 24 0.58 -3.40 9.81
N HIS A 25 1.29 -3.54 8.69
CA HIS A 25 0.91 -2.88 7.44
C HIS A 25 -0.43 -3.35 6.88
N LEU A 26 -0.72 -4.65 6.89
CA LEU A 26 -2.03 -5.15 6.45
C LEU A 26 -3.17 -4.61 7.34
N ARG A 27 -2.97 -4.53 8.65
CA ARG A 27 -3.94 -3.92 9.57
C ARG A 27 -4.16 -2.45 9.27
N GLN A 28 -3.09 -1.68 9.03
CA GLN A 28 -3.20 -0.27 8.62
C GLN A 28 -3.95 -0.12 7.29
N CYS A 29 -3.72 -1.01 6.32
CA CYS A 29 -4.44 -1.02 5.04
C CYS A 29 -5.95 -1.29 5.22
N GLU A 30 -6.34 -2.27 6.03
CA GLU A 30 -7.75 -2.53 6.36
C GLU A 30 -8.37 -1.31 7.06
N MET A 31 -7.71 -0.77 8.10
CA MET A 31 -8.21 0.39 8.86
C MET A 31 -8.32 1.66 8.00
N ALA A 32 -7.50 1.80 6.97
CA ALA A 32 -7.57 2.90 6.00
C ALA A 32 -8.63 2.69 4.90
N GLY A 33 -9.35 1.57 4.94
CA GLY A 33 -10.36 1.18 3.95
C GLY A 33 -9.77 0.78 2.61
N MET A 34 -8.53 0.28 2.59
CA MET A 34 -7.86 -0.20 1.37
C MET A 34 -8.11 -1.67 1.11
N LEU A 35 -8.35 -2.45 2.15
CA LEU A 35 -8.66 -3.88 2.05
C LEU A 35 -10.14 -4.12 2.32
N VAL A 36 -10.65 -5.22 1.79
CA VAL A 36 -12.02 -5.68 1.99
C VAL A 36 -11.98 -6.95 2.82
N SER A 37 -12.64 -6.91 3.98
CA SER A 37 -12.84 -8.08 4.86
C SER A 37 -11.53 -8.75 5.28
N ALA A 38 -10.47 -7.98 5.57
CA ALA A 38 -9.26 -8.56 6.11
C ALA A 38 -9.51 -9.15 7.51
N LYS A 39 -9.00 -10.36 7.75
CA LYS A 39 -9.07 -11.05 9.05
C LYS A 39 -7.68 -11.43 9.50
N PHE A 40 -7.44 -11.29 10.81
CA PHE A 40 -6.15 -11.55 11.44
C PHE A 40 -6.38 -12.46 12.65
N GLY A 41 -5.89 -13.69 12.58
CA GLY A 41 -6.00 -14.69 13.64
C GLY A 41 -4.85 -14.59 14.64
N ALA A 42 -5.12 -14.94 15.90
CA ALA A 42 -4.12 -14.91 16.97
C ALA A 42 -2.92 -15.86 16.75
N SER A 43 -3.04 -16.81 15.82
CA SER A 43 -1.97 -17.76 15.45
C SER A 43 -1.05 -17.25 14.35
N GLY A 44 -1.11 -15.97 13.97
CA GLY A 44 -0.37 -15.41 12.83
C GLY A 44 -0.93 -15.79 11.46
N SER A 45 -2.18 -16.28 11.42
CA SER A 45 -2.92 -16.50 10.17
C SER A 45 -3.63 -15.21 9.74
N PHE A 46 -3.75 -14.98 8.44
CA PHE A 46 -4.52 -13.86 7.94
C PHE A 46 -5.23 -14.22 6.62
N SER A 47 -6.25 -13.44 6.27
CA SER A 47 -6.91 -13.52 4.97
C SER A 47 -7.35 -12.14 4.53
N VAL A 48 -7.23 -11.85 3.24
CA VAL A 48 -7.74 -10.63 2.60
C VAL A 48 -8.64 -11.09 1.47
N ARG A 49 -9.89 -10.60 1.42
CA ARG A 49 -10.82 -10.99 0.36
C ARG A 49 -10.49 -10.30 -0.95
N ASP A 50 -10.29 -8.98 -0.86
CA ASP A 50 -10.04 -8.14 -2.01
C ASP A 50 -9.42 -6.81 -1.55
N ILE A 51 -9.03 -5.98 -2.52
CA ILE A 51 -8.78 -4.56 -2.29
C ILE A 51 -10.05 -3.75 -2.57
N SER A 52 -10.19 -2.59 -1.93
CA SER A 52 -11.38 -1.76 -2.11
C SER A 52 -11.34 -0.96 -3.42
N PRO A 53 -12.48 -0.42 -3.91
CA PRO A 53 -12.47 0.51 -5.05
C PRO A 53 -11.53 1.70 -4.86
N LYS A 54 -11.40 2.20 -3.62
CA LYS A 54 -10.45 3.25 -3.24
C LYS A 54 -9.00 2.82 -3.47
N ALA A 55 -8.66 1.59 -3.10
CA ALA A 55 -7.33 1.04 -3.34
C ALA A 55 -7.07 0.82 -4.84
N HIS A 56 -8.06 0.32 -5.59
CA HIS A 56 -7.95 0.22 -7.05
C HIS A 56 -7.69 1.57 -7.72
N GLU A 57 -8.43 2.62 -7.32
CA GLU A 57 -8.24 3.98 -7.82
C GLU A 57 -6.83 4.50 -7.50
N PHE A 58 -6.40 4.38 -6.24
CA PHE A 58 -5.06 4.76 -5.81
C PHE A 58 -3.98 4.08 -6.67
N LEU A 59 -4.03 2.75 -6.80
CA LEU A 59 -3.06 1.98 -7.58
C LEU A 59 -3.10 2.36 -9.07
N ALA A 60 -4.28 2.58 -9.64
CA ALA A 60 -4.42 3.00 -11.04
C ALA A 60 -3.78 4.37 -11.29
N ASN A 61 -3.94 5.30 -10.35
CA ASN A 61 -3.39 6.65 -10.45
C ASN A 61 -1.87 6.71 -10.30
N ILE A 62 -1.25 5.76 -9.59
CA ILE A 62 0.20 5.73 -9.37
C ILE A 62 0.97 4.68 -10.18
N ARG A 63 0.30 3.83 -10.97
CA ARG A 63 0.97 2.69 -11.64
C ARG A 63 2.07 3.08 -12.63
N SER A 64 2.05 4.32 -13.15
CA SER A 64 3.08 4.82 -14.06
C SER A 64 4.40 4.98 -13.30
N ASP A 65 5.49 4.48 -13.85
CA ASP A 65 6.83 4.65 -13.27
C ASP A 65 7.13 6.12 -12.95
N SER A 66 6.76 7.05 -13.83
CA SER A 66 6.99 8.49 -13.62
C SER A 66 6.26 9.02 -12.39
N VAL A 67 4.99 8.64 -12.20
CA VAL A 67 4.16 9.06 -11.07
C VAL A 67 4.64 8.40 -9.79
N TYR A 68 4.88 7.09 -9.83
CA TYR A 68 5.38 6.31 -8.69
C TYR A 68 6.70 6.88 -8.14
N HIS A 69 7.67 7.16 -9.01
CA HIS A 69 8.96 7.72 -8.59
C HIS A 69 8.79 9.13 -7.99
N ALA A 70 7.96 9.98 -8.59
CA ALA A 70 7.71 11.33 -8.08
C ALA A 70 7.03 11.32 -6.70
N VAL A 71 6.08 10.40 -6.45
CA VAL A 71 5.46 10.20 -5.13
C VAL A 71 6.50 9.76 -4.12
N LYS A 72 7.28 8.73 -4.46
CA LYS A 72 8.33 8.18 -3.59
C LYS A 72 9.38 9.23 -3.22
N GLU A 73 9.87 10.01 -4.19
CA GLU A 73 10.84 11.07 -3.97
C GLU A 73 10.31 12.13 -2.99
N LYS A 74 9.06 12.61 -3.20
CA LYS A 74 8.45 13.63 -2.35
C LYS A 74 8.29 13.17 -0.91
N LEU A 75 7.82 11.94 -0.70
CA LEU A 75 7.64 11.35 0.64
C LEU A 75 8.98 11.11 1.33
N SER A 76 9.96 10.54 0.61
CA SER A 76 11.29 10.29 1.15
C SER A 76 12.03 11.55 1.56
N LYS A 77 11.86 12.65 0.81
CA LYS A 77 12.47 13.94 1.13
C LYS A 77 12.03 14.52 2.47
N ILE A 78 10.79 14.24 2.90
CA ILE A 78 10.21 14.76 4.15
C ILE A 78 10.10 13.70 5.24
N GLY A 79 10.39 12.44 4.94
CA GLY A 79 10.36 11.32 5.90
C GLY A 79 8.96 10.91 6.36
N ILE A 80 7.92 11.14 5.55
CA ILE A 80 6.53 10.82 5.91
C ILE A 80 6.06 9.61 5.11
N PHE A 81 5.61 8.54 5.81
CA PHE A 81 5.22 7.27 5.18
C PHE A 81 3.92 6.67 5.74
N SER A 82 3.07 7.47 6.37
CA SER A 82 1.74 6.99 6.76
C SER A 82 0.89 6.69 5.51
N ILE A 83 0.02 5.68 5.58
CA ILE A 83 -0.81 5.29 4.43
C ILE A 83 -1.67 6.45 3.92
N LYS A 84 -2.17 7.30 4.83
CA LYS A 84 -2.89 8.52 4.47
C LYS A 84 -2.01 9.48 3.68
N ALA A 85 -0.79 9.76 4.15
CA ALA A 85 0.12 10.66 3.46
C ALA A 85 0.53 10.12 2.08
N ILE A 86 0.77 8.80 1.97
CA ILE A 86 1.07 8.15 0.69
C ILE A 86 -0.06 8.39 -0.32
N VAL A 87 -1.31 8.19 0.10
CA VAL A 87 -2.49 8.36 -0.75
C VAL A 87 -2.71 9.83 -1.11
N ASP A 88 -2.61 10.74 -0.14
CA ASP A 88 -2.80 12.17 -0.37
C ASP A 88 -1.74 12.73 -1.36
N VAL A 89 -0.48 12.34 -1.19
CA VAL A 89 0.61 12.75 -2.09
C VAL A 89 0.43 12.15 -3.47
N ALA A 90 0.03 10.88 -3.56
CA ALA A 90 -0.28 10.23 -4.82
C ALA A 90 -1.36 10.97 -5.62
N SER A 91 -2.48 11.31 -4.98
CA SER A 91 -3.55 12.09 -5.60
C SER A 91 -3.07 13.46 -6.07
N ALA A 92 -2.26 14.15 -5.25
CA ALA A 92 -1.71 15.46 -5.62
C ALA A 92 -0.74 15.38 -6.81
N VAL A 93 0.13 14.36 -6.86
CA VAL A 93 1.07 14.15 -7.98
C VAL A 93 0.31 13.81 -9.25
N ALA A 94 -0.70 12.93 -9.18
CA ALA A 94 -1.51 12.60 -10.35
C ALA A 94 -2.23 13.84 -10.91
N ALA A 95 -2.80 14.68 -10.04
CA ALA A 95 -3.43 15.93 -10.44
C ALA A 95 -2.45 16.92 -11.09
N ASP A 96 -1.23 17.04 -10.56
CA ASP A 96 -0.15 17.86 -11.14
C ASP A 96 0.32 17.33 -12.50
N CYS A 97 0.35 16.01 -12.70
CA CYS A 97 0.65 15.43 -14.01
C CYS A 97 -0.44 15.74 -15.03
N ILE A 98 -1.72 15.67 -14.64
CA ILE A 98 -2.86 16.00 -15.51
C ILE A 98 -2.84 17.48 -15.88
N SER A 99 -2.60 18.37 -14.92
CA SER A 99 -2.61 19.82 -15.17
C SER A 99 -1.52 20.26 -16.14
N LYS A 100 -0.38 19.55 -16.19
CA LYS A 100 0.72 19.82 -17.15
C LYS A 100 0.43 19.36 -18.58
N LEU A 101 -0.62 18.56 -18.79
CA LEU A 101 -1.03 18.07 -20.11
C LEU A 101 -2.14 18.93 -20.74
N LEU A 102 -2.76 19.81 -19.96
CA LEU A 102 -3.80 20.75 -20.37
C LEU A 102 -3.19 22.11 -20.68
#